data_AF-A0A382STF3-F1
#
_entry.id   AF-A0A382STF3-F1
#
_cell.length_a   1.000
_cell.length_b   1.000
_cell.length_c   1.000
_cell.angle_alpha   90.00
_cell.angle_beta   90.00
_cell.angle_gamma   90.00
#
_symmetry.space_group_name_H-M   'P 1'
#
loop_
_entity.id
_entity.type
_entity.pdbx_description
1 polymer ?
#
loop_
_entity_poly.entity_id
_entity_poly.type
_entity_poly.pdbx_seq_one_letter_code
_entity_poly.pdbx_strand_id
1 'polypeptide(L)'
;MPHVPLSRHADLRCAQRGIDNSVIQFILEKGRVVYDHHGGCRYFLGRAEKRRLARSSPELFRHYGRKLDLVVVLTAKGRPKVITAFVRNRRP
;
A
#
# COMPACT_ATOMS: atom_id res chain seq x y z
N MET A 1 9.42 8.15 -4.33
CA MET A 1 10.14 7.17 -3.49
C MET A 1 10.85 6.20 -4.42
N PRO A 2 12.12 5.82 -4.17
CA PRO A 2 12.78 4.76 -4.94
C PRO A 2 12.02 3.43 -4.78
N HIS A 3 12.14 2.54 -5.77
CA HIS A 3 11.52 1.23 -5.76
C HIS A 3 11.90 0.44 -4.48
N VAL A 4 10.91 0.15 -3.63
CA VAL A 4 11.14 -0.61 -2.38
C VAL A 4 10.94 -2.09 -2.67
N PRO A 5 11.95 -2.96 -2.41
CA PRO A 5 11.85 -4.38 -2.68
C PRO A 5 10.90 -5.09 -1.71
N LEU A 6 10.28 -6.17 -2.17
CA LEU A 6 9.48 -7.06 -1.34
C LEU A 6 10.38 -8.04 -0.59
N SER A 7 9.99 -8.39 0.64
CA SER A 7 10.47 -9.61 1.28
C SER A 7 9.86 -10.84 0.63
N ARG A 8 10.54 -11.99 0.72
CA ARG A 8 10.00 -13.28 0.27
C ARG A 8 8.61 -13.55 0.86
N HIS A 9 8.42 -13.17 2.12
CA HIS A 9 7.13 -13.28 2.80
C HIS A 9 6.04 -12.36 2.20
N ALA A 10 6.38 -11.10 1.93
CA ALA A 10 5.47 -10.17 1.28
C ALA A 10 5.12 -10.60 -0.14
N ASP A 11 6.10 -11.04 -0.91
CA ASP A 11 5.95 -11.48 -2.30
C ASP A 11 4.96 -12.64 -2.42
N LEU A 12 5.18 -13.71 -1.64
CA LEU A 12 4.25 -14.85 -1.55
C LEU A 12 2.83 -14.43 -1.18
N ARG A 13 2.69 -13.58 -0.15
CA ARG A 13 1.37 -13.09 0.29
C ARG A 13 0.68 -12.20 -0.74
N CYS A 14 1.43 -11.39 -1.49
CA CYS A 14 0.88 -10.54 -2.53
C CYS A 14 0.37 -11.38 -3.69
N ALA A 15 1.16 -12.36 -4.14
CA ALA A 15 0.76 -13.33 -5.16
C ALA A 15 -0.53 -14.08 -4.76
N GLN A 16 -0.58 -14.62 -3.53
CA GLN A 16 -1.76 -15.34 -3.02
C GLN A 16 -3.04 -14.49 -2.94
N ARG A 17 -2.90 -13.16 -2.85
CA ARG A 17 -4.03 -12.23 -2.75
C ARG A 17 -4.29 -11.45 -4.03
N GLY A 18 -3.59 -11.77 -5.11
CA GLY A 18 -3.67 -11.05 -6.38
C GLY A 18 -3.32 -9.55 -6.23
N ILE A 19 -2.39 -9.21 -5.34
CA ILE A 19 -1.91 -7.84 -5.13
C ILE A 19 -0.70 -7.62 -6.04
N ASP A 20 -0.87 -6.77 -7.04
CA ASP A 20 0.19 -6.48 -8.00
C ASP A 20 1.24 -5.53 -7.42
N ASN A 21 2.50 -5.70 -7.84
CA ASN A 21 3.57 -4.79 -7.42
C ASN A 21 3.30 -3.34 -7.84
N SER A 22 2.61 -3.11 -8.96
CA SER A 22 2.23 -1.76 -9.42
C SER A 22 1.38 -1.01 -8.40
N VAL A 23 0.39 -1.67 -7.77
CA VAL A 23 -0.43 -1.02 -6.74
C VAL A 23 0.37 -0.80 -5.46
N ILE A 24 1.31 -1.69 -5.11
CA ILE A 24 2.20 -1.48 -3.96
C ILE A 24 3.04 -0.21 -4.16
N GLN A 25 3.72 -0.08 -5.30
CA GLN A 25 4.54 1.09 -5.59
C GLN A 25 3.69 2.37 -5.64
N PHE A 26 2.49 2.31 -6.22
CA PHE A 26 1.55 3.42 -6.24
C PHE A 26 1.17 3.89 -4.82
N ILE A 27 0.89 2.96 -3.89
CA ILE A 27 0.60 3.29 -2.49
C ILE A 27 1.82 3.87 -1.78
N LEU A 28 3.03 3.39 -2.06
CA LEU A 28 4.26 3.95 -1.49
C LEU A 28 4.56 5.36 -2.00
N GLU A 29 4.13 5.69 -3.23
CA GLU A 29 4.36 7.00 -3.84
C GLU A 29 3.29 8.03 -3.45
N LYS A 30 2.01 7.65 -3.48
CA LYS A 30 0.87 8.57 -3.30
C LYS A 30 0.19 8.46 -1.93
N GLY A 31 0.50 7.40 -1.19
CA GLY A 31 -0.06 7.14 0.13
C GLY A 31 0.54 8.06 1.20
N ARG A 32 -0.15 8.12 2.32
CA ARG A 32 0.39 8.69 3.56
C ARG A 32 1.06 7.60 4.37
N VAL A 33 2.04 8.01 5.17
CA VAL A 33 2.76 7.16 6.11
C VAL A 33 2.22 7.35 7.54
N VAL A 34 2.12 6.25 8.28
CA VAL A 34 1.86 6.25 9.72
C VAL A 34 2.87 5.31 10.39
N TYR A 35 3.56 5.84 11.39
CA TYR A 35 4.44 5.08 12.27
C TYR A 35 3.64 4.62 13.50
N ASP A 36 3.74 3.35 13.88
CA ASP A 36 3.22 2.87 15.16
C ASP A 36 4.29 2.93 16.26
N HIS A 37 3.86 2.85 17.53
CA HIS A 37 4.74 2.94 18.70
C HIS A 37 5.77 1.81 18.78
N HIS A 38 5.59 0.71 18.04
CA HIS A 38 6.53 -0.40 17.95
C HIS A 38 7.47 -0.29 16.74
N GLY A 39 7.46 0.86 16.05
CA GLY A 39 8.31 1.16 14.91
C GLY A 39 7.77 0.70 13.56
N GLY A 40 6.58 0.10 13.51
CA GLY A 40 5.96 -0.32 12.25
C GLY A 40 5.64 0.88 11.36
N CYS A 41 6.04 0.80 10.09
CA CYS A 41 5.86 1.86 9.10
C CYS A 41 4.79 1.43 8.09
N ARG A 42 3.65 2.11 8.06
CA ARG A 42 2.48 1.74 7.23
C ARG A 42 2.15 2.83 6.22
N TYR A 43 2.06 2.44 4.95
CA TYR A 43 1.63 3.29 3.85
C TYR A 43 0.24 2.89 3.38
N PHE A 44 -0.62 3.89 3.15
CA PHE A 44 -1.97 3.66 2.63
C PHE A 44 -2.60 4.95 2.10
N LEU A 45 -3.62 4.82 1.25
CA LEU A 45 -4.47 5.96 0.88
C LEU A 45 -5.55 6.18 1.93
N GLY A 46 -5.61 7.38 2.49
CA GLY A 46 -6.70 7.85 3.33
C GLY A 46 -7.88 8.41 2.54
N ARG A 47 -8.85 8.96 3.27
CA ARG A 47 -10.05 9.55 2.66
C ARG A 47 -9.70 10.77 1.78
N ALA A 48 -8.77 11.60 2.23
CA ALA A 48 -8.35 12.79 1.50
C ALA A 48 -7.60 12.42 0.21
N GLU A 49 -6.66 11.47 0.30
CA GLU A 49 -5.89 10.99 -0.85
C GLU A 49 -6.81 10.36 -1.90
N LYS A 50 -7.74 9.51 -1.47
CA LYS A 50 -8.75 8.91 -2.37
C LYS A 50 -9.65 9.95 -3.01
N ARG A 51 -10.10 10.96 -2.26
CA ARG A 51 -10.93 12.04 -2.82
C ARG A 51 -10.17 12.83 -3.89
N ARG A 52 -8.90 13.15 -3.65
CA ARG A 52 -8.05 13.81 -4.66
C ARG A 52 -7.88 12.93 -5.89
N LEU A 53 -7.55 11.65 -5.68
CA LEU A 53 -7.36 10.67 -6.75
C LEU A 53 -8.63 10.50 -7.60
N ALA A 54 -9.80 10.47 -6.97
CA ALA A 54 -11.07 10.31 -7.69
C ALA A 54 -11.39 11.51 -8.59
N ARG A 55 -10.84 12.69 -8.28
CA ARG A 55 -11.00 13.91 -9.09
C ARG A 55 -9.95 14.00 -10.20
N SER A 56 -8.70 13.68 -9.89
CA SER A 56 -7.59 13.85 -10.83
C SER A 56 -7.42 12.68 -11.81
N SER A 57 -7.78 11.48 -11.37
CA SER A 57 -7.45 10.22 -12.05
C SER A 57 -8.52 9.14 -11.78
N PRO A 58 -9.79 9.37 -12.16
CA PRO A 58 -10.91 8.46 -11.88
C PRO A 58 -10.73 7.07 -12.50
N GLU A 59 -9.98 6.93 -13.59
CA GLU A 59 -9.59 5.66 -14.20
C GLU A 59 -8.81 4.74 -13.26
N LEU A 60 -8.02 5.29 -12.33
CA LEU A 60 -7.27 4.49 -11.35
C LEU A 60 -8.19 3.80 -10.34
N PHE A 61 -9.38 4.35 -10.07
CA PHE A 61 -10.41 3.68 -9.28
C PHE A 61 -11.00 2.48 -10.01
N ARG A 62 -11.19 2.58 -11.33
CA ARG A 62 -11.67 1.48 -12.15
C ARG A 62 -10.60 0.39 -12.29
N HIS A 63 -9.35 0.79 -12.48
CA HIS A 63 -8.23 -0.12 -12.65
C HIS A 63 -7.87 -0.88 -11.37
N TYR A 64 -7.68 -0.17 -10.25
CA TYR A 64 -7.23 -0.79 -8.99
C TYR A 64 -8.39 -1.23 -8.08
N GLY A 65 -9.57 -0.62 -8.19
CA GLY A 65 -10.75 -0.96 -7.40
C GLY A 65 -10.47 -1.03 -5.90
N ARG A 66 -10.83 -2.15 -5.27
CA ARG A 66 -10.61 -2.41 -3.84
C ARG A 66 -9.14 -2.40 -3.43
N LYS A 67 -8.20 -2.59 -4.36
CA LYS A 67 -6.76 -2.54 -4.06
C LYS A 67 -6.31 -1.13 -3.63
N LEU A 68 -7.10 -0.07 -3.86
CA LEU A 68 -6.85 1.26 -3.28
C LEU A 68 -7.06 1.31 -1.75
N ASP A 69 -7.67 0.29 -1.14
CA ASP A 69 -7.76 0.12 0.31
C ASP A 69 -6.54 -0.60 0.92
N LEU A 70 -5.52 -0.92 0.10
CA LEU A 70 -4.28 -1.58 0.50
C LEU A 70 -3.52 -0.80 1.59
N VAL A 71 -2.96 -1.56 2.52
CA VAL A 71 -1.96 -1.13 3.49
C VAL A 71 -0.67 -1.86 3.16
N VAL A 72 0.39 -1.10 2.96
CA VAL A 72 1.75 -1.62 2.71
C VAL A 72 2.57 -1.37 3.98
N VAL A 73 3.20 -2.42 4.50
CA VAL A 73 4.00 -2.34 5.73
C VAL A 73 5.47 -2.50 5.37
N LEU A 74 6.30 -1.58 5.85
CA LEU A 74 7.74 -1.55 5.67
C LEU A 74 8.48 -1.95 6.95
N THR A 75 9.76 -2.29 6.79
CA THR A 75 10.72 -2.40 7.88
C THR A 75 10.79 -1.10 8.70
N ALA A 76 10.89 -1.25 10.03
CA ALA A 76 10.99 -0.15 10.99
C ALA A 76 12.34 0.57 10.98
N LYS A 77 13.41 -0.19 10.72
CA LYS A 77 14.81 0.24 10.77
C LYS A 77 15.59 -0.38 9.61
N GLY A 78 16.70 0.25 9.24
CA GLY A 78 17.59 -0.22 8.17
C GLY A 78 17.04 0.10 6.78
N ARG A 79 17.46 -0.69 5.77
CA ARG A 79 17.03 -0.47 4.39
C ARG A 79 15.52 -0.72 4.25
N PRO A 80 14.75 0.19 3.62
CA PRO A 80 13.32 0.00 3.39
C PRO A 80 13.04 -1.30 2.63
N LYS A 81 12.13 -2.10 3.16
CA LYS A 81 11.68 -3.36 2.54
C LYS A 81 10.24 -3.63 2.90
N VAL A 82 9.42 -4.04 1.93
CA VAL A 82 8.02 -4.40 2.19
C VAL A 82 7.99 -5.75 2.91
N ILE A 83 7.48 -5.76 4.14
CA ILE A 83 7.36 -6.97 4.98
C ILE A 83 6.00 -7.62 4.81
N THR A 84 4.94 -6.85 4.56
CA THR A 84 3.63 -7.39 4.22
C THR A 84 2.76 -6.34 3.53
N ALA A 85 1.74 -6.78 2.80
CA ALA A 85 0.70 -5.91 2.25
C ALA A 85 -0.66 -6.61 2.33
N PHE A 86 -1.71 -5.86 2.66
CA PHE A 86 -3.07 -6.39 2.79
C PHE A 86 -4.12 -5.32 2.52
N VAL A 87 -5.24 -5.71 1.93
CA VAL A 87 -6.39 -4.83 1.73
C VAL A 87 -7.15 -4.71 3.05
N ARG A 88 -7.42 -3.49 3.52
CA ARG A 88 -8.25 -3.30 4.71
C ARG A 88 -9.66 -3.78 4.45
N ASN A 89 -10.16 -4.65 5.32
CA ASN A 89 -11.59 -4.89 5.40
C ASN A 89 -12.24 -3.62 5.96
N ARG A 90 -13.08 -2.97 5.15
CA ARG A 90 -14.09 -2.08 5.71
C ARG A 90 -15.04 -3.00 6.48
N ARG A 91 -15.06 -2.90 7.81
CA ARG A 91 -16.19 -3.47 8.55
C ARG A 91 -17.44 -2.78 7.98
N PRO A 92 -18.49 -3.53 7.59
CA PRO A 92 -19.75 -2.94 7.15
C PRO A 92 -20.32 -2.03 8.22
#